data_AF-A0AAU2G093-F1
#
_entry.id   AF-A0AAU2G093-F1
#
_cell.length_a   1.000
_cell.length_b   1.000
_cell.length_c   1.000
_cell.angle_alpha   90.00
_cell.angle_beta   90.00
_cell.angle_gamma   90.00
#
_symmetry.space_group_name_H-M   'P 1'
#
loop_
_entity.id
_entity.type
_entity.pdbx_description
1 polymer ?
#
loop_
_entity_poly.entity_id
_entity_poly.type
_entity_poly.pdbx_seq_one_letter_code
_entity_poly.pdbx_strand_id
1 'polypeptide(L)'
;MNHLFALESQLRLVGLALTAMGAFHIVLPRLVDWPTDLARTSLLTRQVSYAHLFFIGLTCVLLGLLPLCYAPELLAGTSLGTALLAGQTLFWGARWAFQFVYFSPTLWRGDRFRTAGHIALAVLWTWVTAVFAYALLVGRA
;
A
#
# COMPACT_ATOMS: atom_id res chain seq x y z
N MET A 1 9.80 -15.83 23.38
CA MET A 1 10.04 -14.50 22.75
C MET A 1 8.92 -14.28 21.74
N ASN A 2 8.22 -13.15 21.77
CA ASN A 2 7.01 -12.94 20.95
C ASN A 2 7.35 -12.96 19.44
N HIS A 3 6.96 -14.03 18.75
CA HIS A 3 7.15 -14.22 17.30
C HIS A 3 6.56 -13.07 16.47
N LEU A 4 5.58 -12.32 17.02
CA LEU A 4 4.95 -11.18 16.37
C LEU A 4 5.94 -10.09 15.93
N PHE A 5 6.99 -9.83 16.70
CA PHE A 5 7.98 -8.79 16.39
C PHE A 5 9.11 -9.29 15.48
N ALA A 6 9.13 -10.57 15.15
CA ALA A 6 10.11 -11.10 14.21
C ALA A 6 9.88 -10.49 12.82
N LEU A 7 10.96 -10.15 12.12
CA LEU A 7 10.92 -9.52 10.81
C LEU A 7 10.10 -10.31 9.79
N GLU A 8 10.23 -11.64 9.80
CA GLU A 8 9.45 -12.52 8.93
C GLU A 8 7.93 -12.38 9.22
N SER A 9 7.53 -12.34 10.49
CA SER A 9 6.13 -12.13 10.86
C SER A 9 5.63 -10.74 10.47
N GLN A 10 6.48 -9.71 10.60
CA GLN A 10 6.15 -8.35 10.13
C GLN A 10 5.96 -8.29 8.62
N LEU A 11 6.79 -8.97 7.82
CA LEU A 11 6.60 -9.08 6.38
C LEU A 11 5.27 -9.77 6.04
N ARG A 12 4.95 -10.89 6.71
CA ARG A 12 3.66 -11.57 6.50
C ARG A 12 2.47 -10.67 6.86
N LEU A 13 2.55 -9.92 7.96
CA LEU A 13 1.52 -8.96 8.35
C LEU A 13 1.36 -7.83 7.33
N VAL A 14 2.48 -7.28 6.82
CA VAL A 14 2.46 -6.30 5.73
C VAL A 14 1.79 -6.89 4.49
N GLY A 15 2.13 -8.13 4.14
CA GLY A 15 1.52 -8.84 3.02
C GLY A 15 0.01 -9.01 3.16
N LEU A 16 -0.45 -9.38 4.36
CA LEU A 16 -1.87 -9.46 4.69
C LEU A 16 -2.54 -8.09 4.57
N ALA A 17 -1.93 -7.03 5.12
CA ALA A 17 -2.46 -5.68 5.08
C ALA A 17 -2.56 -5.14 3.65
N LEU A 18 -1.56 -5.39 2.81
CA LEU A 18 -1.56 -5.02 1.39
C LEU A 18 -2.62 -5.79 0.60
N THR A 19 -2.78 -7.09 0.87
CA THR A 19 -3.81 -7.92 0.23
C THR A 19 -5.20 -7.43 0.62
N ALA A 20 -5.44 -7.15 1.91
CA ALA A 20 -6.68 -6.58 2.40
C ALA A 20 -6.94 -5.18 1.82
N MET A 21 -5.90 -4.33 1.71
CA MET A 21 -5.99 -3.03 1.05
C MET A 21 -6.36 -3.17 -0.43
N GLY A 22 -5.80 -4.15 -1.14
CA GLY A 22 -6.19 -4.46 -2.52
C GLY A 22 -7.67 -4.78 -2.65
N ALA A 23 -8.21 -5.63 -1.77
CA ALA A 23 -9.65 -5.92 -1.73
C ALA A 23 -10.49 -4.69 -1.35
N PHE A 24 -9.99 -3.82 -0.46
CA PHE A 24 -10.66 -2.57 -0.08
C PHE A 24 -10.91 -1.63 -1.26
N HIS A 25 -10.10 -1.68 -2.32
CA HIS A 25 -10.33 -0.88 -3.54
C HIS A 25 -11.65 -1.22 -4.25
N ILE A 26 -12.26 -2.39 -3.99
CA ILE A 26 -13.58 -2.76 -4.51
C ILE A 26 -14.69 -1.87 -3.91
N VAL A 27 -14.58 -1.55 -2.61
CA VAL A 27 -15.58 -0.76 -1.88
C VAL A 27 -15.24 0.72 -1.83
N LEU A 28 -13.98 1.09 -2.03
CA LEU A 28 -13.47 2.47 -1.94
C LEU A 28 -14.30 3.49 -2.73
N PRO A 29 -14.69 3.28 -4.01
CA PRO A 29 -15.45 4.29 -4.76
C PRO A 29 -16.78 4.66 -4.13
N ARG A 30 -17.45 3.69 -3.48
CA ARG A 30 -18.73 3.93 -2.80
C ARG A 30 -18.52 4.68 -1.50
N LEU A 31 -17.41 4.43 -0.79
CA LEU A 31 -17.10 5.09 0.48
C LEU A 31 -16.79 6.58 0.33
N VAL A 32 -16.25 6.99 -0.83
CA VAL A 32 -15.89 8.40 -1.10
C VAL A 32 -16.81 9.07 -2.11
N ASP A 33 -17.91 8.43 -2.49
CA ASP A 33 -18.90 8.92 -3.46
C ASP A 33 -18.32 9.30 -4.85
N TRP A 34 -17.33 8.53 -5.31
CA TRP A 34 -16.75 8.69 -6.64
C TRP A 34 -17.75 8.61 -7.80
N PRO A 35 -18.81 7.79 -7.75
CA PRO A 35 -19.82 7.80 -8.81
C PRO A 35 -20.41 9.20 -9.05
N THR A 36 -20.71 9.94 -7.97
CA THR A 36 -21.24 11.30 -8.04
C THR A 36 -20.18 12.28 -8.55
N ASP A 37 -18.95 12.21 -8.03
CA ASP A 37 -17.85 13.09 -8.46
C ASP A 37 -17.52 12.90 -9.96
N LEU A 38 -17.48 11.66 -10.43
CA LEU A 38 -17.12 11.31 -11.82
C LEU A 38 -18.29 11.45 -12.80
N ALA A 39 -19.53 11.64 -12.35
CA ALA A 39 -20.70 11.79 -13.22
C ALA A 39 -20.57 12.98 -14.18
N ARG A 40 -19.89 14.04 -13.74
CA ARG A 40 -19.66 15.27 -14.53
C ARG A 40 -18.44 15.20 -15.45
N THR A 41 -17.75 14.08 -15.50
CA THR A 41 -16.57 13.88 -16.37
C THR A 41 -16.95 13.17 -17.67
N SER A 42 -16.04 13.22 -18.66
CA SER A 42 -16.21 12.46 -19.90
C SER A 42 -16.31 10.95 -19.64
N LEU A 43 -16.97 10.20 -20.53
CA LEU A 43 -17.03 8.74 -20.43
C LEU A 43 -15.64 8.12 -20.36
N LEU A 44 -14.71 8.60 -21.18
CA LEU A 44 -13.33 8.12 -21.21
C LEU A 44 -12.66 8.33 -19.86
N THR A 45 -12.72 9.54 -19.30
CA THR A 45 -12.14 9.86 -17.98
C THR A 45 -12.68 8.95 -16.88
N ARG A 46 -14.00 8.73 -16.87
CA ARG A 46 -14.64 7.84 -15.90
C ARG A 46 -14.16 6.40 -16.03
N GLN A 47 -14.16 5.84 -17.24
CA GLN A 47 -13.71 4.47 -17.49
C GLN A 47 -12.23 4.28 -17.13
N VAL A 48 -11.38 5.23 -17.53
CA VAL A 48 -9.96 5.21 -17.21
C VAL A 48 -9.73 5.27 -15.70
N SER A 49 -10.49 6.08 -14.97
CA SER A 49 -10.37 6.18 -13.50
C SER A 49 -10.68 4.85 -12.81
N TYR A 50 -11.76 4.16 -13.22
CA TYR A 50 -12.12 2.85 -12.68
C TYR A 50 -11.13 1.75 -13.10
N ALA A 51 -10.60 1.79 -14.33
CA ALA A 51 -9.57 0.85 -14.77
C ALA A 51 -8.28 1.01 -13.94
N HIS A 52 -7.84 2.24 -13.69
CA HIS A 52 -6.67 2.49 -12.84
C HIS A 52 -6.91 2.03 -11.40
N LEU A 53 -8.10 2.28 -10.83
CA LEU A 53 -8.46 1.76 -9.52
C LEU A 53 -8.34 0.22 -9.45
N PHE A 54 -8.83 -0.48 -10.47
CA PHE A 54 -8.71 -1.94 -10.55
C PHE A 54 -7.23 -2.37 -10.55
N PHE A 55 -6.40 -1.77 -11.40
CA PHE A 55 -4.98 -2.12 -11.47
C PHE A 55 -4.22 -1.76 -10.19
N ILE A 56 -4.58 -0.68 -9.49
CA ILE A 56 -4.03 -0.36 -8.17
C ILE A 56 -4.40 -1.46 -7.16
N GLY A 57 -5.67 -1.86 -7.11
CA GLY A 57 -6.12 -2.94 -6.24
C GLY A 57 -5.40 -4.26 -6.52
N LEU A 58 -5.31 -4.65 -7.81
CA LEU A 58 -4.58 -5.84 -8.25
C LEU A 58 -3.10 -5.77 -7.88
N THR A 59 -2.46 -4.62 -8.08
CA THR A 59 -1.05 -4.41 -7.69
C THR A 59 -0.85 -4.58 -6.19
N CYS A 60 -1.74 -4.05 -5.36
CA CYS A 60 -1.68 -4.23 -3.91
C CYS A 60 -1.78 -5.72 -3.51
N VAL A 61 -2.68 -6.49 -4.15
CA VAL A 61 -2.78 -7.93 -3.92
C VAL A 61 -1.51 -8.65 -4.34
N LEU A 62 -1.05 -8.47 -5.57
CA LEU A 62 0.12 -9.19 -6.10
C LEU A 62 1.39 -8.87 -5.30
N LEU A 63 1.63 -7.60 -4.97
CA LEU A 63 2.78 -7.20 -4.16
C LEU A 63 2.63 -7.59 -2.68
N GLY A 64 1.40 -7.71 -2.18
CA GLY A 64 1.09 -8.21 -0.84
C GLY A 64 1.26 -9.73 -0.69
N LEU A 65 0.98 -10.51 -1.73
CA LEU A 65 1.15 -11.96 -1.71
C LEU A 65 2.62 -12.36 -1.58
N LEU A 66 3.56 -11.58 -2.12
CA LEU A 66 4.99 -11.85 -2.03
C LEU A 66 5.48 -12.01 -0.58
N PRO A 67 5.38 -10.99 0.30
CA PRO A 67 5.80 -11.14 1.70
C PRO A 67 4.82 -11.97 2.54
N LEU A 68 3.58 -12.20 2.08
CA LEU A 68 2.65 -13.09 2.77
C LEU A 68 3.03 -14.56 2.62
N CYS A 69 3.42 -14.98 1.42
CA CYS A 69 3.68 -16.38 1.08
C CYS A 69 5.17 -16.73 1.05
N TYR A 70 6.05 -15.75 0.78
CA TYR A 70 7.47 -15.98 0.49
C TYR A 70 8.41 -15.11 1.35
N ALA A 71 8.02 -14.81 2.60
CA ALA A 71 8.86 -14.03 3.51
C ALA A 71 10.27 -14.64 3.71
N PRO A 72 10.43 -15.97 3.92
CA PRO A 72 11.76 -16.57 4.04
C PRO A 72 12.63 -16.37 2.80
N GLU A 73 12.07 -16.52 1.60
CA GLU A 73 12.77 -16.37 0.33
C GLU A 73 13.18 -14.92 0.06
N LEU A 74 12.33 -13.96 0.45
CA LEU A 74 12.68 -12.53 0.40
C LEU A 74 13.85 -12.21 1.34
N LEU A 75 13.94 -12.88 2.48
CA LEU A 75 14.99 -12.69 3.49
C LEU A 75 16.24 -13.55 3.25
N ALA A 76 16.26 -14.41 2.24
CA ALA A 76 17.36 -15.35 1.99
C ALA A 76 18.64 -14.71 1.42
N GLY A 77 18.70 -13.38 1.28
CA GLY A 77 19.89 -12.67 0.78
C GLY A 77 20.20 -12.90 -0.71
N THR A 78 19.25 -13.45 -1.46
CA THR A 78 19.43 -13.69 -2.91
C THR A 78 19.35 -12.37 -3.69
N SER A 79 19.95 -12.34 -4.89
CA SER A 79 19.84 -11.18 -5.79
C SER A 79 18.39 -10.87 -6.17
N LEU A 80 17.57 -11.90 -6.38
CA LEU A 80 16.14 -11.74 -6.65
C LEU A 80 15.38 -11.20 -5.45
N GLY A 81 15.57 -11.78 -4.25
CA GLY A 81 14.94 -11.29 -3.02
C GLY A 81 15.29 -9.84 -2.74
N THR A 82 16.57 -9.48 -2.90
CA THR A 82 17.06 -8.10 -2.78
C THR A 82 16.40 -7.17 -3.78
N ALA A 83 16.28 -7.58 -5.05
CA ALA A 83 15.64 -6.76 -6.08
C ALA A 83 14.14 -6.54 -5.80
N LEU A 84 13.43 -7.58 -5.34
CA LEU A 84 12.02 -7.50 -4.96
C LEU A 84 11.81 -6.59 -3.75
N LEU A 85 12.64 -6.72 -2.70
CA LEU A 85 12.60 -5.86 -1.52
C LEU A 85 12.92 -4.40 -1.87
N ALA A 86 13.88 -4.17 -2.77
CA ALA A 86 14.19 -2.82 -3.26
C ALA A 86 13.02 -2.22 -4.04
N GLY A 87 12.40 -2.99 -4.93
CA GLY A 87 11.21 -2.57 -5.68
C GLY A 87 10.03 -2.24 -4.76
N GLN A 88 9.76 -3.09 -3.76
CA GLN A 88 8.71 -2.85 -2.76
C GLN A 88 9.01 -1.59 -1.93
N THR A 89 10.25 -1.42 -1.47
CA THR A 89 10.67 -0.24 -0.71
C THR A 89 10.47 1.04 -1.52
N LEU A 90 10.87 1.04 -2.80
CA LEU A 90 10.70 2.18 -3.68
C LEU A 90 9.22 2.49 -3.95
N PHE A 91 8.44 1.47 -4.33
CA PHE A 91 7.02 1.64 -4.68
C PHE A 91 6.21 2.13 -3.49
N TRP A 92 6.31 1.45 -2.34
CA TRP A 92 5.56 1.82 -1.14
C TRP A 92 6.09 3.10 -0.50
N GLY A 93 7.40 3.37 -0.58
CA GLY A 93 7.99 4.64 -0.17
C GLY A 93 7.49 5.82 -0.99
N ALA A 94 7.37 5.67 -2.31
CA ALA A 94 6.75 6.68 -3.17
C ALA A 94 5.27 6.88 -2.81
N ARG A 95 4.52 5.78 -2.61
CA ARG A 95 3.11 5.85 -2.18
C ARG A 95 2.96 6.54 -0.82
N TRP A 96 3.86 6.27 0.12
CA TRP A 96 3.92 6.91 1.43
C TRP A 96 4.21 8.40 1.30
N ALA A 97 5.21 8.80 0.49
CA ALA A 97 5.53 10.20 0.26
C ALA A 97 4.32 10.98 -0.30
N PHE A 98 3.58 10.40 -1.25
CA PHE A 98 2.38 11.00 -1.84
C PHE A 98 1.31 11.37 -0.80
N GLN A 99 1.26 10.64 0.33
CA GLN A 99 0.37 10.96 1.44
C GLN A 99 0.56 12.40 1.94
N PHE A 100 1.80 12.90 1.94
CA PHE A 100 2.16 14.19 2.53
C PHE A 100 2.50 15.26 1.49
N VAL A 101 3.10 14.87 0.36
CA VAL A 101 3.61 15.83 -0.63
C VAL A 101 2.64 16.09 -1.79
N TYR A 102 1.75 15.14 -2.09
CA TYR A 102 0.85 15.22 -3.24
C TYR A 102 -0.58 15.57 -2.83
N PHE A 103 -1.13 14.87 -1.83
CA PHE A 103 -2.52 15.10 -1.39
C PHE A 103 -2.65 16.38 -0.55
N SER A 104 -3.40 17.35 -1.08
CA SER A 104 -3.68 18.61 -0.38
C SER A 104 -4.36 18.38 0.97
N PRO A 105 -3.94 19.07 2.04
CA PRO A 105 -4.63 19.04 3.32
C PRO A 105 -6.09 19.50 3.28
N THR A 106 -6.49 20.26 2.25
CA THR A 106 -7.88 20.68 2.03
C THR A 106 -8.83 19.51 1.77
N LEU A 107 -8.30 18.33 1.38
CA LEU A 107 -9.11 17.14 1.15
C LEU A 107 -9.68 16.56 2.46
N TRP A 108 -9.03 16.79 3.59
CA TRP A 108 -9.37 16.12 4.85
C TRP A 108 -9.55 17.05 6.05
N ARG A 109 -8.89 18.22 6.10
CA ARG A 109 -9.07 19.16 7.21
C ARG A 109 -10.52 19.66 7.27
N GLY A 110 -11.11 19.62 8.46
CA GLY A 110 -12.52 19.99 8.68
C GLY A 110 -13.51 18.84 8.54
N ASP A 111 -13.07 17.69 8.00
CA ASP A 111 -13.87 16.47 7.89
C ASP A 111 -13.27 15.38 8.80
N ARG A 112 -14.03 14.95 9.82
CA ARG A 112 -13.55 13.96 10.80
C ARG A 112 -13.27 12.60 10.16
N PHE A 113 -14.10 12.15 9.23
CA PHE A 113 -13.96 10.86 8.57
C PHE A 113 -12.71 10.85 7.68
N ARG A 114 -12.54 11.89 6.85
CA ARG A 114 -11.38 12.01 5.96
C ARG A 114 -10.09 12.26 6.73
N THR A 115 -10.13 13.01 7.83
CA THR A 115 -8.97 13.18 8.73
C THR A 115 -8.55 11.85 9.35
N ALA A 116 -9.49 11.07 9.87
CA ALA A 116 -9.20 9.74 10.42
C ALA A 116 -8.59 8.82 9.34
N GLY A 117 -9.15 8.83 8.13
CA GLY A 117 -8.61 8.08 7.00
C GLY A 117 -7.18 8.51 6.63
N HIS A 118 -6.90 9.83 6.60
CA HIS A 118 -5.56 10.35 6.33
C HIS A 118 -4.54 9.87 7.37
N ILE A 119 -4.88 9.94 8.66
CA ILE A 119 -3.99 9.49 9.74
C ILE A 119 -3.79 7.97 9.68
N ALA A 120 -4.86 7.20 9.51
CA ALA A 120 -4.77 5.73 9.44
C ALA A 120 -3.91 5.27 8.27
N LEU A 121 -4.08 5.88 7.09
CA LEU A 121 -3.26 5.60 5.91
C LEU A 121 -1.80 6.05 6.12
N ALA A 122 -1.56 7.21 6.73
CA ALA A 122 -0.21 7.66 7.06
C ALA A 122 0.52 6.67 7.95
N VAL A 123 -0.13 6.16 9.01
CA VAL A 123 0.43 5.14 9.90
C VAL A 123 0.70 3.84 9.14
N LEU A 124 -0.28 3.36 8.37
CA LEU A 124 -0.17 2.14 7.56
C LEU A 124 1.03 2.21 6.61
N TRP A 125 1.11 3.25 5.79
CA TRP A 125 2.16 3.38 4.79
C TRP A 125 3.55 3.62 5.39
N THR A 126 3.61 4.25 6.56
CA THR A 126 4.86 4.38 7.32
C THR A 126 5.36 3.00 7.74
N TRP A 127 4.49 2.18 8.33
CA TRP A 127 4.85 0.82 8.76
C TRP A 127 5.24 -0.08 7.58
N VAL A 128 4.44 -0.12 6.51
CA VAL A 128 4.72 -0.91 5.30
C VAL A 128 6.10 -0.54 4.73
N THR A 129 6.37 0.75 4.56
CA THR A 129 7.64 1.24 4.01
C THR A 129 8.81 0.89 4.93
N ALA A 130 8.65 1.09 6.24
CA ALA A 130 9.70 0.80 7.21
C ALA A 130 10.07 -0.68 7.26
N VAL A 131 9.08 -1.59 7.21
CA VAL A 131 9.33 -3.05 7.22
C VAL A 131 10.09 -3.48 5.97
N PHE A 132 9.71 -3.03 4.78
CA PHE A 132 10.43 -3.37 3.55
C PHE A 132 11.84 -2.77 3.52
N ALA A 133 12.00 -1.50 3.94
CA ALA A 133 13.30 -0.85 4.01
C ALA A 133 14.24 -1.58 4.99
N TYR A 134 13.73 -1.95 6.16
CA TYR A 134 14.51 -2.69 7.14
C TYR A 134 14.87 -4.10 6.64
N ALA A 135 13.92 -4.81 6.02
CA ALA A 135 14.18 -6.11 5.41
C ALA A 135 15.26 -6.03 4.32
N LEU A 136 15.23 -4.98 3.49
CA LEU A 136 16.24 -4.74 2.46
C LEU A 136 17.64 -4.49 3.06
N LEU A 137 17.71 -3.75 4.17
CA LEU A 137 18.99 -3.46 4.83
C LEU A 137 19.59 -4.70 5.48
N VAL A 138 18.77 -5.50 6.16
CA VAL A 138 19.22 -6.72 6.85
C VAL A 138 19.53 -7.83 5.85
N GLY A 139 18.73 -7.99 4.79
CA GLY A 139 18.97 -9.03 3.77
C GLY A 139 20.20 -8.79 2.90
N ARG A 140 20.87 -7.64 3.03
CA ARG A 140 22.16 -7.33 2.38
C ARG A 140 23.38 -7.62 3.25
N ALA A 141 23.19 -7.86 4.55
CA ALA A 141 24.24 -8.18 5.52
C ALA A 141 24.47 -9.69 5.57
#